data_AF-A0A1E5GTJ1-F1
#
_entry.id   AF-A0A1E5GTJ1-F1
#
_cell.length_a   1.000
_cell.length_b   1.000
_cell.length_c   1.000
_cell.angle_alpha   90.00
_cell.angle_beta   90.00
_cell.angle_gamma   90.00
#
_symmetry.space_group_name_H-M   'P 1'
#
loop_
_entity.id
_entity.type
_entity.pdbx_description
1 polymer ?
#
loop_
_entity_poly.entity_id
_entity_poly.type
_entity_poly.pdbx_seq_one_letter_code
_entity_poly.pdbx_strand_id
1 'polypeptide(L)'
;MNYHRFKLPKAYCPKCSRKVELLFSEESQEAPQFYICFKCKTVGQFGLGELPANDYSAFSAERKKEIQEAVEEIPDKYVYKAKGSQLRLEEKSDTYTRRWLSLYEYEKAFGEKIGFETIDFRADKRLCKWCNQTLEGRRTSFCSDRCSRNYGKATFFKRGISTLPYRIASRDQFYCRVTGADLAITNRFGVRIPASNHQVEIHHLVFVSEGGSDHETNLLTVSKQVHKDYHMGITYAVEAIDKIKKQQLLLYQDKMYTTEIK
;
A
#
# COMPACT_ATOMS: atom_id res chain seq x y z
N MET A 1 -15.37 9.45 -31.44
CA MET A 1 -14.53 8.32 -31.86
C MET A 1 -14.39 7.33 -30.72
N ASN A 2 -15.42 6.51 -30.55
CA ASN A 2 -15.43 5.40 -29.62
C ASN A 2 -14.71 4.19 -30.23
N TYR A 3 -13.58 3.80 -29.62
CA TYR A 3 -12.89 2.55 -29.94
C TYR A 3 -13.24 1.47 -28.93
N HIS A 4 -13.60 0.29 -29.43
CA HIS A 4 -13.77 -0.92 -28.64
C HIS A 4 -12.49 -1.72 -28.58
N ARG A 5 -12.09 -2.08 -27.36
CA ARG A 5 -10.91 -2.90 -27.09
C ARG A 5 -11.33 -4.31 -26.69
N PHE A 6 -10.93 -5.32 -27.44
CA PHE A 6 -11.32 -6.71 -27.17
C PHE A 6 -10.28 -7.74 -27.65
N LYS A 7 -10.49 -9.01 -27.29
CA LYS A 7 -9.68 -10.16 -27.71
C LYS A 7 -10.57 -11.17 -28.41
N LEU A 8 -10.21 -11.56 -29.62
CA LEU A 8 -10.88 -12.65 -30.33
C LEU A 8 -10.03 -13.93 -30.35
N PRO A 9 -10.66 -15.11 -30.24
CA PRO A 9 -10.01 -16.36 -30.61
C PRO A 9 -9.53 -16.25 -32.07
N LYS A 10 -8.27 -16.60 -32.33
CA LYS A 10 -7.58 -16.52 -33.65
C LYS A 10 -6.85 -15.22 -34.00
N ALA A 11 -6.97 -14.16 -33.20
CA ALA A 11 -6.14 -12.96 -33.39
C ALA A 11 -4.78 -13.14 -32.70
N TYR A 12 -3.72 -13.42 -33.47
CA TYR A 12 -2.38 -13.69 -32.95
C TYR A 12 -1.33 -12.70 -33.49
N CYS A 13 -0.34 -12.41 -32.65
CA CYS A 13 0.79 -11.58 -33.01
C CYS A 13 1.65 -12.32 -34.05
N PRO A 14 2.00 -11.69 -35.19
CA PRO A 14 2.80 -12.34 -36.23
C PRO A 14 4.22 -12.70 -35.77
N LYS A 15 4.77 -12.01 -34.77
CA LYS A 15 6.13 -12.26 -34.25
C LYS A 15 6.19 -13.37 -33.20
N CYS A 16 5.20 -13.47 -32.32
CA CYS A 16 5.29 -14.36 -31.15
C CYS A 16 4.10 -15.31 -30.96
N SER A 17 3.14 -15.31 -31.88
CA SER A 17 1.94 -16.14 -31.88
C SER A 17 1.05 -16.04 -30.63
N ARG A 18 1.28 -15.05 -29.75
CA ARG A 18 0.38 -14.78 -28.61
C ARG A 18 -0.83 -13.98 -29.05
N LYS A 19 -1.94 -14.13 -28.32
CA LYS A 19 -3.16 -13.35 -28.55
C LYS A 19 -2.86 -11.85 -28.45
N VAL A 20 -3.34 -11.10 -29.42
CA VAL A 20 -3.26 -9.63 -29.45
C VAL A 20 -4.56 -9.02 -28.96
N GLU A 21 -4.50 -7.75 -28.60
CA GLU A 21 -5.68 -6.94 -28.37
C GLU A 21 -6.01 -6.13 -29.61
N LEU A 22 -7.30 -6.06 -29.91
CA LEU A 22 -7.84 -5.40 -31.09
C LEU A 22 -8.50 -4.09 -30.67
N LEU A 23 -8.26 -3.02 -31.42
CA LEU A 23 -8.94 -1.73 -31.27
C LEU A 23 -9.68 -1.42 -32.57
N PHE A 24 -11.00 -1.37 -32.50
CA PHE A 24 -11.89 -1.10 -33.62
C PHE A 24 -12.80 0.07 -33.28
N SER A 25 -12.98 1.00 -34.23
CA SER A 25 -13.97 2.07 -34.07
C SER A 25 -15.38 1.51 -34.21
N GLU A 26 -16.30 1.96 -33.35
CA GLU A 26 -17.73 1.69 -33.51
C GLU A 26 -18.37 2.56 -34.60
N GLU A 27 -17.82 3.75 -34.80
CA GLU A 27 -18.46 4.84 -35.54
C GLU A 27 -18.21 4.77 -37.05
N SER A 28 -17.12 4.12 -37.49
CA SER A 28 -16.82 3.99 -38.92
C SER A 28 -15.89 2.82 -39.22
N GLN A 29 -16.21 2.06 -40.27
CA GLN A 29 -15.34 1.01 -40.83
C GLN A 29 -14.12 1.58 -41.55
N GLU A 30 -14.16 2.85 -41.97
CA GLU A 30 -13.04 3.54 -42.63
C GLU A 30 -12.01 4.06 -41.61
N ALA A 31 -12.36 4.07 -40.32
CA ALA A 31 -11.42 4.47 -39.28
C ALA A 31 -10.27 3.46 -39.18
N PRO A 32 -9.03 3.93 -38.90
CA PRO A 32 -7.89 3.05 -38.67
C PRO A 32 -8.18 2.01 -37.58
N GLN A 33 -7.91 0.74 -37.87
CA GLN A 33 -8.05 -0.37 -36.93
C GLN A 33 -6.68 -0.84 -36.49
N PHE A 34 -6.53 -1.17 -35.21
CA PHE A 34 -5.22 -1.52 -34.64
C PHE A 34 -5.22 -2.87 -33.95
N TYR A 35 -4.04 -3.48 -33.91
CA TYR A 35 -3.74 -4.59 -33.01
C TYR A 35 -2.51 -4.28 -32.15
N ILE A 36 -2.56 -4.68 -30.88
CA ILE A 36 -1.50 -4.42 -29.89
C ILE A 36 -0.99 -5.75 -29.33
N CYS A 37 0.33 -5.95 -29.43
CA CYS A 37 1.01 -7.08 -28.79
C CYS A 37 1.81 -6.61 -27.58
N PHE A 38 1.28 -6.83 -26.37
CA PHE A 38 1.96 -6.45 -25.12
C PHE A 38 3.27 -7.21 -24.86
N LYS A 39 3.43 -8.43 -25.40
CA LYS A 39 4.69 -9.18 -25.26
C LYS A 39 5.80 -8.57 -26.13
N CYS A 40 5.49 -8.25 -27.38
CA CYS A 40 6.46 -7.68 -28.31
C CYS A 40 6.59 -6.17 -28.19
N LYS A 41 5.70 -5.51 -27.44
CA LYS A 41 5.58 -4.05 -27.33
C LYS A 41 5.39 -3.37 -28.69
N THR A 42 4.58 -4.00 -29.56
CA THR A 42 4.32 -3.51 -30.91
C THR A 42 2.86 -3.14 -31.10
N VAL A 43 2.64 -2.11 -31.92
CA VAL A 43 1.32 -1.69 -32.41
C VAL A 43 1.34 -1.85 -33.93
N GLY A 44 0.33 -2.50 -34.49
CA GLY A 44 0.14 -2.54 -35.94
C GLY A 44 -1.22 -2.03 -36.33
N GLN A 45 -1.31 -1.51 -37.56
CA GLN A 45 -2.54 -1.08 -38.18
C GLN A 45 -2.93 -2.08 -39.28
N PHE A 46 -4.19 -2.48 -39.31
CA PHE A 46 -4.69 -3.37 -40.36
C PHE A 46 -4.54 -2.70 -41.73
N GLY A 47 -4.01 -3.47 -42.70
CA GLY A 47 -3.73 -2.98 -44.07
C GLY A 47 -2.39 -2.27 -44.25
N LEU A 48 -1.78 -1.73 -43.18
CA LEU A 48 -0.48 -1.03 -43.25
C LEU A 48 0.66 -1.80 -42.58
N GLY A 49 0.35 -2.74 -41.67
CA GLY A 49 1.34 -3.54 -40.96
C GLY A 49 1.78 -2.91 -39.64
N GLU A 50 2.99 -3.23 -39.19
CA GLU A 50 3.53 -2.73 -37.91
C GLU A 50 3.91 -1.25 -38.01
N LEU A 51 3.43 -0.45 -37.04
CA LEU A 51 3.77 0.96 -36.95
C LEU A 51 5.18 1.11 -36.34
N PRO A 52 6.04 1.97 -36.91
CA PRO A 52 7.37 2.20 -36.35
C PRO A 52 7.28 2.87 -34.99
N ALA A 53 8.11 2.42 -34.05
CA ALA A 53 8.32 3.12 -32.79
C ALA A 53 9.25 4.32 -33.06
N ASN A 54 8.66 5.51 -33.19
CA ASN A 54 9.42 6.75 -33.28
C ASN A 54 9.69 7.30 -31.87
N ASP A 55 10.88 7.84 -31.65
CA ASP A 55 11.19 8.57 -30.43
C ASP A 55 10.40 9.89 -30.38
N TYR A 56 10.03 10.32 -29.16
CA TYR A 56 9.33 11.59 -28.93
C TYR A 56 10.09 12.80 -29.52
N SER A 57 11.42 12.70 -29.61
CA SER A 57 12.29 13.70 -30.20
C SER A 57 11.96 14.00 -31.67
N ALA A 58 11.40 13.04 -32.41
CA ALA A 58 11.09 13.14 -33.84
C ALA A 58 9.89 14.04 -34.17
N PHE A 59 9.08 14.43 -33.17
CA PHE A 59 7.93 15.31 -33.39
C PHE A 59 8.32 16.80 -33.37
N SER A 60 7.54 17.63 -34.10
CA SER A 60 7.69 19.10 -34.07
C SER A 60 7.36 19.66 -32.68
N ALA A 61 7.77 20.91 -32.42
CA ALA A 61 7.51 21.56 -31.13
C ALA A 61 6.01 21.71 -30.85
N GLU A 62 5.23 22.05 -31.87
CA GLU A 62 3.78 22.18 -31.80
C GLU A 62 3.14 20.83 -31.48
N ARG A 63 3.57 19.77 -32.18
CA ARG A 63 3.01 18.43 -31.97
C ARG A 63 3.37 17.85 -30.60
N LYS A 64 4.57 18.16 -30.10
CA LYS A 64 4.99 17.82 -28.73
C LYS A 64 4.07 18.47 -27.70
N LYS A 65 3.70 19.74 -27.90
CA LYS A 65 2.78 20.45 -27.01
C LYS A 65 1.39 19.80 -26.99
N GLU A 66 0.84 19.47 -28.15
CA GLU A 66 -0.45 18.77 -28.25
C GLU A 66 -0.43 17.39 -27.58
N ILE A 67 0.67 16.62 -27.76
CA ILE A 67 0.84 15.33 -27.10
C ILE A 67 0.91 15.51 -25.58
N GLN A 68 1.62 16.52 -25.10
CA GLN A 68 1.73 16.83 -23.67
C GLN A 68 0.38 17.15 -23.06
N GLU A 69 -0.42 18.01 -23.72
CA GLU A 69 -1.78 18.33 -23.30
C GLU A 69 -2.66 17.07 -23.23
N ALA A 70 -2.60 16.19 -24.25
CA ALA A 70 -3.34 14.92 -24.24
C ALA A 70 -2.87 13.94 -23.16
N VAL A 71 -1.58 13.94 -22.80
CA VAL A 71 -1.06 13.13 -21.69
C VAL A 71 -1.56 13.66 -20.34
N GLU A 72 -1.65 14.97 -20.18
CA GLU A 72 -2.17 15.62 -18.97
C GLU A 72 -3.67 15.36 -18.74
N GLU A 73 -4.43 15.11 -19.81
CA GLU A 73 -5.84 14.68 -19.72
C GLU A 73 -6.01 13.23 -19.25
N ILE A 74 -4.99 12.37 -19.39
CA ILE A 74 -5.06 10.98 -18.91
C ILE A 74 -5.13 11.03 -17.38
N PRO A 75 -6.17 10.46 -16.75
CA PRO A 75 -6.26 10.41 -15.29
C PRO A 75 -5.03 9.69 -14.73
N ASP A 76 -4.11 10.47 -14.16
CA ASP A 76 -2.89 9.90 -13.62
C ASP A 76 -3.20 9.22 -12.29
N LYS A 77 -3.43 7.90 -12.36
CA LYS A 77 -3.61 7.05 -11.18
C LYS A 77 -2.39 7.04 -10.25
N TYR A 78 -1.26 7.62 -10.67
CA TYR A 78 -0.01 7.76 -9.93
C TYR A 78 0.28 9.20 -9.47
N VAL A 79 -0.53 10.21 -9.82
CA VAL A 79 -0.50 11.54 -9.20
C VAL A 79 -1.27 11.46 -7.88
N TYR A 80 -0.55 11.05 -6.84
CA TYR A 80 -1.08 11.02 -5.49
C TYR A 80 -1.11 12.45 -4.92
N LYS A 81 -2.32 12.95 -4.66
CA LYS A 81 -2.56 14.31 -4.16
C LYS A 81 -2.34 14.45 -2.64
N ALA A 82 -2.14 13.36 -1.92
CA ALA A 82 -2.09 13.36 -0.46
C ALA A 82 -0.66 13.40 0.09
N LYS A 83 -0.38 14.36 0.99
CA LYS A 83 0.84 14.34 1.81
C LYS A 83 0.90 13.02 2.59
N GLY A 84 2.08 12.44 2.73
CA GLY A 84 2.27 11.16 3.45
C GLY A 84 2.23 9.91 2.57
N SER A 85 1.61 9.94 1.38
CA SER A 85 1.49 8.77 0.50
C SER A 85 2.64 8.68 -0.50
N GLN A 86 3.35 7.55 -0.57
CA GLN A 86 4.36 7.31 -1.62
C GLN A 86 4.21 5.95 -2.32
N LEU A 87 3.80 6.00 -3.59
CA LEU A 87 4.30 5.09 -4.61
C LEU A 87 5.49 5.76 -5.28
N ARG A 88 6.67 5.13 -5.22
CA ARG A 88 7.88 5.67 -5.87
C ARG A 88 8.10 4.96 -7.19
N LEU A 89 8.39 5.73 -8.24
CA LEU A 89 9.00 5.20 -9.45
C LEU A 89 10.32 4.55 -9.04
N GLU A 90 10.52 3.28 -9.39
CA GLU A 90 11.77 2.59 -9.08
C GLU A 90 12.88 3.16 -9.99
N GLU A 91 14.01 3.61 -9.46
CA GLU A 91 15.07 4.25 -10.28
C GLU A 91 15.59 3.40 -11.45
N LYS A 92 15.33 2.08 -11.41
CA LYS A 92 15.77 1.09 -12.41
C LYS A 92 14.61 0.46 -13.18
N SER A 93 13.36 0.88 -12.94
CA SER A 93 12.21 0.39 -13.70
C SER A 93 11.17 1.50 -13.87
N ASP A 94 10.49 1.51 -15.01
CA ASP A 94 9.31 2.37 -15.22
C ASP A 94 8.09 1.90 -14.41
N THR A 95 8.32 1.19 -13.30
CA THR A 95 7.27 0.65 -12.43
C THR A 95 7.33 1.31 -11.06
N TYR A 96 6.16 1.69 -10.56
CA TYR A 96 6.03 2.25 -9.23
C TYR A 96 6.07 1.10 -8.21
N THR A 97 7.06 1.11 -7.31
CA THR A 97 7.13 0.15 -6.20
C THR A 97 6.73 0.82 -4.90
N ARG A 98 5.89 0.11 -4.13
CA ARG A 98 5.49 0.56 -2.79
C ARG A 98 6.46 -0.01 -1.76
N ARG A 99 7.11 0.87 -1.01
CA ARG A 99 7.88 0.48 0.18
C ARG A 99 7.49 1.39 1.33
N TRP A 100 7.25 0.80 2.50
CA TRP A 100 7.08 1.56 3.73
C TRP A 100 8.37 2.31 4.06
N LEU A 101 8.27 3.63 4.22
CA LEU A 101 9.41 4.46 4.63
C LEU A 101 9.88 4.10 6.05
N SER A 102 11.15 4.35 6.33
CA SER A 102 11.56 4.50 7.73
C SER A 102 10.87 5.72 8.35
N LEU A 103 10.78 5.77 9.68
CA LEU A 103 10.13 6.89 10.37
C LEU A 103 10.86 8.22 10.11
N TYR A 104 12.19 8.17 10.10
CA TYR A 104 13.00 9.35 9.79
C TYR A 104 12.72 9.88 8.38
N GLU A 105 12.64 8.99 7.39
CA GLU A 105 12.31 9.38 6.02
C GLU A 105 10.88 9.90 5.89
N TYR A 106 9.93 9.31 6.62
CA TYR A 106 8.55 9.77 6.66
C TYR A 106 8.45 11.18 7.25
N GLU A 107 8.98 11.38 8.47
CA GLU A 107 8.98 12.67 9.16
C GLU A 107 9.69 13.76 8.34
N LYS A 108 10.85 13.42 7.74
CA LYS A 108 11.60 14.34 6.88
C LYS A 108 10.82 14.72 5.63
N ALA A 109 10.13 13.76 4.99
CA ALA A 109 9.41 14.00 3.76
C ALA A 109 8.10 14.78 3.97
N PHE A 110 7.42 14.57 5.10
CA PHE A 110 6.05 15.05 5.29
C PHE A 110 5.87 16.03 6.45
N GLY A 111 6.86 16.18 7.33
CA GLY A 111 6.76 17.03 8.53
C GLY A 111 5.80 16.50 9.59
N GLU A 112 5.32 15.26 9.42
CA GLU A 112 4.35 14.60 10.28
C GLU A 112 5.08 13.70 11.26
N LYS A 113 4.98 13.99 12.56
CA LYS A 113 5.51 13.13 13.62
C LYS A 113 4.54 12.00 13.89
N ILE A 114 5.05 10.77 13.88
CA ILE A 114 4.27 9.60 14.28
C ILE A 114 4.62 9.27 15.72
N GLY A 115 3.60 9.15 16.57
CA GLY A 115 3.78 8.86 17.99
C GLY A 115 4.67 7.63 18.21
N PHE A 116 5.76 7.81 18.96
CA PHE A 116 6.60 6.70 19.43
C PHE A 116 6.22 6.38 20.86
N GLU A 117 5.42 5.34 21.04
CA GLU A 117 5.27 4.72 22.36
C GLU A 117 5.92 3.34 22.33
N THR A 118 6.90 3.12 23.22
CA THR A 118 7.41 1.77 23.46
C THR A 118 6.35 1.03 24.26
N ILE A 119 5.61 0.17 23.59
CA ILE A 119 4.57 -0.60 24.25
C ILE A 119 5.17 -1.61 25.24
N ASP A 120 4.54 -1.68 26.42
CA ASP A 120 4.89 -2.61 27.48
C ASP A 120 3.61 -3.28 27.99
N PHE A 121 3.37 -4.50 27.49
CA PHE A 121 2.17 -5.28 27.78
C PHE A 121 2.06 -5.78 29.22
N ARG A 122 3.08 -5.57 30.06
CA ARG A 122 3.00 -5.92 31.48
C ARG A 122 1.95 -5.08 32.19
N ALA A 123 0.99 -5.76 32.81
CA ALA A 123 0.11 -5.16 33.82
C ALA A 123 0.91 -4.78 35.07
N ASP A 124 1.76 -5.68 35.57
CA ASP A 124 2.67 -5.41 36.69
C ASP A 124 4.09 -5.10 36.20
N LYS A 125 4.54 -3.86 36.43
CA LYS A 125 5.88 -3.40 36.07
C LYS A 125 7.00 -4.04 36.92
N ARG A 126 6.66 -4.72 38.01
CA ARG A 126 7.60 -5.50 38.84
C ARG A 126 7.94 -6.86 38.25
N LEU A 127 7.33 -7.26 37.13
CA LEU A 127 7.62 -8.53 36.46
C LEU A 127 8.53 -8.34 35.25
N CYS A 128 9.32 -9.36 34.91
CA CYS A 128 10.20 -9.33 33.75
C CYS A 128 9.39 -9.32 32.43
N LYS A 129 9.71 -8.38 31.53
CA LYS A 129 9.09 -8.24 30.18
C LYS A 129 9.19 -9.48 29.28
N TRP A 130 10.04 -10.44 29.63
CA TRP A 130 10.29 -11.64 28.82
C TRP A 130 9.79 -12.93 29.46
N CYS A 131 10.02 -13.14 30.75
CA CYS A 131 9.71 -14.41 31.43
C CYS A 131 8.72 -14.29 32.58
N ASN A 132 8.18 -13.08 32.82
CA ASN A 132 7.23 -12.79 33.90
C ASN A 132 7.71 -13.05 35.34
N GLN A 133 8.98 -13.40 35.55
CA GLN A 133 9.55 -13.53 36.89
C GLN A 133 9.64 -12.16 37.58
N THR A 134 9.45 -12.14 38.90
CA THR A 134 9.63 -10.94 39.71
C THR A 134 11.01 -10.33 39.53
N LEU A 135 11.05 -9.01 39.43
CA LEU A 135 12.28 -8.24 39.35
C LEU A 135 12.81 -8.00 40.76
N GLU A 136 14.12 -8.17 40.92
CA GLU A 136 14.82 -7.96 42.19
C GLU A 136 15.87 -6.85 42.06
N GLY A 137 16.18 -6.20 43.20
CA GLY A 137 17.17 -5.14 43.28
C GLY A 137 16.82 -3.93 42.42
N ARG A 138 17.77 -3.46 41.58
CA ARG A 138 17.63 -2.25 40.75
C ARG A 138 17.04 -2.50 39.36
N ARG A 139 16.68 -3.74 39.01
CA ARG A 139 16.19 -4.08 37.66
C ARG A 139 14.73 -3.64 37.49
N THR A 140 14.42 -2.93 36.38
CA THR A 140 13.07 -2.35 36.14
C THR A 140 12.31 -2.96 34.95
N SER A 141 13.00 -3.73 34.09
CA SER A 141 12.40 -4.29 32.86
C SER A 141 12.68 -5.78 32.66
N PHE A 142 13.85 -6.27 33.04
CA PHE A 142 14.27 -7.66 32.80
C PHE A 142 15.00 -8.23 34.00
N CYS A 143 14.69 -9.46 34.40
CA CYS A 143 15.36 -10.14 35.51
C CYS A 143 16.82 -10.49 35.21
N SER A 144 17.20 -10.60 33.93
CA SER A 144 18.57 -10.89 33.50
C SER A 144 18.87 -10.31 32.12
N ASP A 145 20.15 -10.20 31.79
CA ASP A 145 20.60 -9.66 30.50
C ASP A 145 20.28 -10.64 29.35
N ARG A 146 20.17 -11.94 29.67
CA ARG A 146 19.64 -12.95 28.75
C ARG A 146 18.19 -12.65 28.35
N CYS A 147 17.35 -12.29 29.32
CA CYS A 147 15.96 -11.91 29.06
C CYS A 147 15.86 -10.64 28.21
N SER A 148 16.70 -9.63 28.49
CA SER A 148 16.80 -8.41 27.68
C SER A 148 17.18 -8.71 26.22
N ARG A 149 18.25 -9.51 26.00
CA ARG A 149 18.70 -9.89 24.65
C ARG A 149 17.65 -10.68 23.88
N ASN A 150 16.98 -11.63 24.53
CA ASN A 150 15.94 -12.44 23.87
C ASN A 150 14.74 -11.57 23.48
N TYR A 151 14.31 -10.67 24.36
CA TYR A 151 13.24 -9.72 24.08
C TYR A 151 13.61 -8.84 22.88
N GLY A 152 14.78 -8.19 22.91
CA GLY A 152 15.25 -7.36 21.80
C GLY A 152 15.36 -8.13 20.48
N LYS A 153 15.79 -9.40 20.52
CA LYS A 153 15.81 -10.27 19.34
C LYS A 153 14.42 -10.51 18.76
N ALA A 154 13.43 -10.71 19.61
CA ALA A 154 12.06 -10.94 19.18
C ALA A 154 11.39 -9.66 18.66
N THR A 155 11.53 -8.53 19.35
CA THR A 155 10.78 -7.29 19.06
C THR A 155 11.47 -6.35 18.08
N PHE A 156 12.76 -6.55 17.80
CA PHE A 156 13.49 -5.73 16.82
C PHE A 156 13.85 -6.52 15.56
N PHE A 157 14.61 -7.62 15.70
CA PHE A 157 15.10 -8.39 14.56
C PHE A 157 14.09 -9.37 13.97
N LYS A 158 13.14 -9.86 14.78
CA LYS A 158 12.16 -10.87 14.38
C LYS A 158 10.70 -10.38 14.45
N ARG A 159 10.48 -9.07 14.51
CA ARG A 159 9.14 -8.49 14.70
C ARG A 159 8.17 -8.74 13.54
N GLY A 160 8.68 -9.08 12.37
CA GLY A 160 7.91 -9.54 11.21
C GLY A 160 7.18 -8.46 10.41
N ILE A 161 7.36 -7.17 10.73
CA ILE A 161 6.71 -6.03 10.07
C ILE A 161 7.65 -4.82 9.94
N SER A 162 7.43 -3.99 8.91
CA SER A 162 8.18 -2.75 8.68
C SER A 162 7.89 -1.68 9.75
N THR A 163 8.74 -0.66 9.83
CA THR A 163 8.75 0.27 10.98
C THR A 163 7.45 1.07 11.13
N LEU A 164 6.90 1.62 10.05
CA LEU A 164 5.63 2.37 10.11
C LEU A 164 4.46 1.46 10.51
N PRO A 165 4.19 0.33 9.82
CA PRO A 165 3.20 -0.64 10.26
C PRO A 165 3.35 -1.11 11.70
N TYR A 166 4.60 -1.30 12.17
CA TYR A 166 4.88 -1.64 13.56
C TYR A 166 4.39 -0.58 14.54
N ARG A 167 4.45 0.70 14.19
CA ARG A 167 3.92 1.79 15.03
C ARG A 167 2.42 1.73 15.13
N ILE A 168 1.75 1.56 13.99
CA ILE A 168 0.29 1.46 13.96
C ILE A 168 -0.18 0.24 14.77
N ALA A 169 0.50 -0.90 14.60
CA ALA A 169 0.25 -2.09 15.40
C ALA A 169 0.51 -1.84 16.90
N SER A 170 1.57 -1.11 17.26
CA SER A 170 1.87 -0.78 18.66
C SER A 170 0.81 0.14 19.26
N ARG A 171 0.36 1.17 18.53
CA ARG A 171 -0.75 2.06 18.94
C ARG A 171 -2.02 1.25 19.22
N ASP A 172 -2.33 0.31 18.34
CA ASP A 172 -3.49 -0.59 18.46
C ASP A 172 -3.25 -1.76 19.41
N GLN A 173 -2.13 -1.74 20.14
CA GLN A 173 -1.68 -2.78 21.04
C GLN A 173 -1.69 -4.18 20.42
N PHE A 174 -1.46 -4.31 19.11
CA PHE A 174 -1.52 -5.54 18.33
C PHE A 174 -2.87 -6.26 18.35
N TYR A 175 -3.97 -5.57 18.67
CA TYR A 175 -5.31 -6.13 18.51
C TYR A 175 -5.90 -5.76 17.16
N CYS A 176 -6.59 -6.72 16.54
CA CYS A 176 -7.43 -6.42 15.39
C CYS A 176 -8.53 -5.44 15.81
N ARG A 177 -8.57 -4.26 15.20
CA ARG A 177 -9.55 -3.22 15.57
C ARG A 177 -10.98 -3.51 15.13
N VAL A 178 -11.18 -4.58 14.35
CA VAL A 178 -12.51 -5.06 13.92
C VAL A 178 -13.00 -6.20 14.80
N THR A 179 -12.18 -7.23 15.03
CA THR A 179 -12.60 -8.46 15.73
C THR A 179 -12.12 -8.56 17.17
N GLY A 180 -11.17 -7.74 17.59
CA GLY A 180 -10.50 -7.86 18.89
C GLY A 180 -9.49 -9.00 18.98
N ALA A 181 -9.24 -9.74 17.90
CA ALA A 181 -8.27 -10.84 17.90
C ALA A 181 -6.86 -10.35 18.29
N ASP A 182 -6.17 -11.11 19.14
CA ASP A 182 -4.79 -10.84 19.51
C ASP A 182 -3.84 -11.25 18.37
N LEU A 183 -3.11 -10.27 17.83
CA LEU A 183 -2.16 -10.44 16.74
C LEU A 183 -0.69 -10.36 17.21
N ALA A 184 -0.46 -10.25 18.52
CA ALA A 184 0.86 -10.32 19.10
C ALA A 184 1.32 -11.77 19.29
N ILE A 185 2.63 -11.98 19.30
CA ILE A 185 3.22 -13.24 19.74
C ILE A 185 3.11 -13.34 21.26
N THR A 186 2.69 -14.50 21.74
CA THR A 186 2.93 -14.95 23.11
C THR A 186 4.15 -15.88 23.08
N ASN A 187 5.18 -15.55 23.85
CA ASN A 187 6.41 -16.33 23.86
C ASN A 187 6.25 -17.63 24.70
N ARG A 188 7.29 -18.45 24.73
CA ARG A 188 7.31 -19.73 25.48
C ARG A 188 7.06 -19.63 26.99
N PHE A 189 7.12 -18.42 27.56
CA PHE A 189 6.86 -18.16 28.98
C PHE A 189 5.43 -17.65 29.23
N GLY A 190 4.56 -17.68 28.21
CA GLY A 190 3.22 -17.12 28.31
C GLY A 190 3.20 -15.59 28.31
N VAL A 191 4.31 -14.93 27.97
CA VAL A 191 4.39 -13.46 27.94
C VAL A 191 4.10 -12.94 26.55
N ARG A 192 3.06 -12.10 26.45
CA ARG A 192 2.75 -11.32 25.25
C ARG A 192 3.86 -10.32 24.97
N ILE A 193 4.37 -10.29 23.75
CA ILE A 193 5.46 -9.40 23.32
C ILE A 193 5.07 -8.62 22.06
N PRO A 194 5.56 -7.38 21.87
CA PRO A 194 5.21 -6.57 20.70
C PRO A 194 5.96 -7.05 19.47
N ALA A 195 5.49 -8.15 18.91
CA ALA A 195 5.96 -8.77 17.68
C ALA A 195 4.75 -9.42 17.00
N SER A 196 4.68 -9.34 15.67
CA SER A 196 3.57 -9.89 14.90
C SER A 196 3.55 -11.41 14.98
N ASN A 197 2.39 -12.01 15.21
CA ASN A 197 2.16 -13.46 15.06
C ASN A 197 2.00 -13.89 13.58
N HIS A 198 2.43 -13.04 12.64
CA HIS A 198 2.27 -13.18 11.20
C HIS A 198 0.84 -13.03 10.69
N GLN A 199 -0.12 -12.63 11.52
CA GLN A 199 -1.49 -12.30 11.11
C GLN A 199 -1.80 -10.80 11.13
N VAL A 200 -0.86 -9.95 11.55
CA VAL A 200 -0.99 -8.48 11.52
C VAL A 200 -0.93 -7.96 10.09
N GLU A 201 -1.91 -7.15 9.71
CA GLU A 201 -1.91 -6.29 8.53
C GLU A 201 -2.30 -4.87 8.93
N ILE A 202 -1.86 -3.88 8.14
CA ILE A 202 -2.27 -2.48 8.31
C ILE A 202 -3.10 -2.07 7.10
N HIS A 203 -4.28 -1.53 7.37
CA HIS A 203 -5.27 -1.15 6.38
C HIS A 203 -5.44 0.37 6.32
N HIS A 204 -5.63 0.91 5.11
CA HIS A 204 -5.97 2.32 4.86
C HIS A 204 -7.48 2.51 4.91
N LEU A 205 -7.96 3.47 5.71
CA LEU A 205 -9.39 3.79 5.81
C LEU A 205 -9.88 4.57 4.58
N VAL A 206 -9.09 5.57 4.16
CA VAL A 206 -9.22 6.24 2.87
C VAL A 206 -8.11 5.69 1.99
N PHE A 207 -8.48 5.13 0.85
CA PHE A 207 -7.49 4.54 -0.03
C PHE A 207 -6.57 5.60 -0.59
N VAL A 208 -5.32 5.22 -0.81
CA VAL A 208 -4.32 6.08 -1.45
C VAL A 208 -4.78 6.55 -2.84
N SER A 209 -5.46 5.69 -3.61
CA SER A 209 -6.07 6.04 -4.90
C SER A 209 -7.21 7.07 -4.79
N GLU A 210 -7.76 7.26 -3.59
CA GLU A 210 -8.83 8.23 -3.28
C GLU A 210 -8.27 9.48 -2.58
N GLY A 211 -6.94 9.63 -2.52
CA GLY A 211 -6.30 10.74 -1.80
C GLY A 211 -6.07 10.50 -0.30
N GLY A 212 -6.11 9.25 0.16
CA GLY A 212 -5.69 8.90 1.52
C GLY A 212 -4.16 8.94 1.70
N SER A 213 -3.71 9.28 2.91
CA SER A 213 -2.29 9.31 3.30
C SER A 213 -1.83 8.05 4.05
N ASP A 214 -0.53 7.92 4.28
CA ASP A 214 0.03 6.97 5.25
C ASP A 214 0.09 7.55 6.69
N HIS A 215 -0.62 8.66 6.97
CA HIS A 215 -0.72 9.22 8.32
C HIS A 215 -1.42 8.24 9.27
N GLU A 216 -1.01 8.20 10.53
CA GLU A 216 -1.48 7.17 11.47
C GLU A 216 -3.00 7.15 11.64
N THR A 217 -3.68 8.30 11.56
CA THR A 217 -5.15 8.39 11.66
C THR A 217 -5.88 7.74 10.49
N ASN A 218 -5.22 7.60 9.34
CA ASN A 218 -5.75 6.89 8.17
C ASN A 218 -5.41 5.40 8.16
N LEU A 219 -4.63 4.92 9.12
CA LEU A 219 -4.15 3.54 9.19
C LEU A 219 -4.80 2.78 10.35
N LEU A 220 -5.13 1.51 10.10
CA LEU A 220 -5.82 0.64 11.05
C LEU A 220 -5.15 -0.74 11.14
N THR A 221 -4.92 -1.24 12.36
CA THR A 221 -4.45 -2.62 12.55
C THR A 221 -5.59 -3.61 12.40
N VAL A 222 -5.45 -4.57 11.49
CA VAL A 222 -6.42 -5.64 11.23
C VAL A 222 -5.74 -7.00 11.12
N SER A 223 -6.51 -8.08 11.21
CA SER A 223 -5.99 -9.41 10.89
C SER A 223 -5.93 -9.60 9.37
N LYS A 224 -5.07 -10.51 8.89
CA LYS A 224 -5.01 -10.91 7.47
C LYS A 224 -6.38 -11.29 6.91
N GLN A 225 -7.17 -12.02 7.70
CA GLN A 225 -8.49 -12.46 7.29
C GLN A 225 -9.45 -11.27 7.13
N VAL A 226 -9.54 -10.37 8.12
CA VAL A 226 -10.37 -9.15 8.02
C VAL A 226 -9.92 -8.27 6.85
N HIS A 227 -8.62 -8.13 6.63
CA HIS A 227 -8.09 -7.36 5.50
C HIS A 227 -8.58 -7.95 4.17
N LYS A 228 -8.48 -9.27 4.01
CA LYS A 228 -8.96 -9.99 2.83
C LYS A 228 -10.48 -9.84 2.67
N ASP A 229 -11.24 -10.05 3.73
CA ASP A 229 -12.70 -10.01 3.73
C ASP A 229 -13.23 -8.63 3.34
N TYR A 230 -12.59 -7.56 3.81
CA TYR A 230 -12.91 -6.20 3.39
C TYR A 230 -12.74 -6.00 1.88
N HIS A 231 -11.58 -6.39 1.32
CA HIS A 231 -11.32 -6.28 -0.13
C HIS A 231 -12.20 -7.20 -0.98
N MET A 232 -12.76 -8.25 -0.38
CA MET A 232 -13.77 -9.11 -1.01
C MET A 232 -15.19 -8.57 -0.87
N GLY A 233 -15.41 -7.45 -0.17
CA GLY A 233 -16.74 -6.87 0.04
C GLY A 233 -17.60 -7.64 1.05
N ILE A 234 -17.00 -8.43 1.94
CA ILE A 234 -17.74 -9.18 2.95
C ILE A 234 -18.33 -8.21 3.98
N THR A 235 -19.66 -8.28 4.15
CA THR A 235 -20.48 -7.29 4.86
C THR A 235 -19.95 -6.91 6.24
N TYR A 236 -19.65 -7.87 7.11
CA TYR A 236 -19.22 -7.57 8.48
C TYR A 236 -17.91 -6.74 8.52
N ALA A 237 -16.99 -7.00 7.59
CA ALA A 237 -15.70 -6.34 7.52
C ALA A 237 -15.86 -4.93 6.96
N VAL A 238 -16.63 -4.78 5.88
CA VAL A 238 -16.96 -3.48 5.25
C VAL A 238 -17.65 -2.57 6.25
N GLU A 239 -18.74 -3.02 6.88
CA GLU A 239 -19.50 -2.21 7.82
C GLU A 239 -18.67 -1.77 9.03
N ALA A 240 -17.84 -2.67 9.58
CA ALA A 240 -16.99 -2.34 10.71
C ALA A 240 -15.90 -1.32 10.34
N ILE A 241 -15.23 -1.51 9.20
CA ILE A 241 -14.18 -0.58 8.75
C ILE A 241 -14.79 0.77 8.35
N ASP A 242 -15.94 0.79 7.66
CA ASP A 242 -16.63 2.03 7.31
C ASP A 242 -17.09 2.80 8.55
N LYS A 243 -17.57 2.10 9.58
CA LYS A 243 -17.90 2.73 10.86
C LYS A 243 -16.67 3.40 11.49
N ILE A 244 -15.53 2.70 11.52
CA ILE A 244 -14.27 3.26 12.02
C ILE A 244 -13.82 4.44 11.16
N LYS A 245 -13.86 4.32 9.83
CA LYS A 245 -13.55 5.37 8.86
C LYS A 245 -14.37 6.63 9.14
N LYS A 246 -15.69 6.50 9.27
CA LYS A 246 -16.60 7.62 9.58
C LYS A 246 -16.22 8.29 10.90
N GLN A 247 -15.94 7.52 11.94
CA GLN A 247 -15.51 8.06 13.23
C GLN A 247 -14.17 8.80 13.14
N GLN A 248 -13.19 8.25 12.42
CA GLN A 248 -11.88 8.87 12.24
C GLN A 248 -11.97 10.15 11.41
N LEU A 249 -12.79 10.15 10.36
CA LEU A 249 -13.03 11.35 9.54
C LEU A 249 -13.68 12.48 10.34
N LEU A 250 -14.57 12.18 11.28
CA LEU A 250 -15.15 13.21 12.16
C LEU A 250 -14.11 13.90 13.04
N LEU A 251 -13.05 13.19 13.43
CA LEU A 251 -12.05 13.67 14.39
C LEU A 251 -10.77 14.22 13.72
N TYR A 252 -10.43 13.70 12.55
CA TYR A 252 -9.11 13.90 11.93
C TYR A 252 -9.18 14.10 10.41
N GLN A 253 -10.28 14.64 9.90
CA GLN A 253 -10.47 14.90 8.47
C GLN A 253 -9.27 15.61 7.83
N ASP A 254 -8.76 16.63 8.52
CA ASP A 254 -7.62 17.46 8.13
C ASP A 254 -6.32 16.68 7.98
N LYS A 255 -6.15 15.59 8.73
CA LYS A 255 -4.96 14.72 8.73
C LYS A 255 -5.11 13.48 7.87
N MET A 256 -6.34 13.14 7.48
CA MET A 256 -6.61 12.04 6.56
C MET A 256 -6.59 12.50 5.08
N TYR A 257 -6.35 13.80 4.85
CA TYR A 257 -6.13 14.44 3.55
C TYR A 257 -7.24 14.19 2.52
N THR A 258 -8.49 14.11 2.97
CA THR A 258 -9.67 13.89 2.11
C THR A 258 -10.18 15.13 1.39
N THR A 259 -9.52 16.29 1.52
CA THR A 259 -9.93 17.49 0.81
C THR A 259 -9.48 17.43 -0.63
N GLU A 260 -10.46 17.51 -1.54
CA GLU A 260 -10.25 18.03 -2.89
C GLU A 260 -9.50 19.36 -2.75
N ILE A 261 -8.25 19.38 -3.22
CA ILE A 261 -7.61 20.65 -3.58
C ILE A 261 -8.50 21.20 -4.69
N LYS A 262 -9.31 22.20 -4.36
CA LYS A 262 -10.03 23.04 -5.31
C LYS A 262 -9.07 23.64 -6.32
#